data_AF-A0A2N3Y6M1-F1
#
_entry.id   AF-A0A2N3Y6M1-F1
#
_cell.length_a   1.000
_cell.length_b   1.000
_cell.length_c   1.000
_cell.angle_alpha   90.00
_cell.angle_beta   90.00
_cell.angle_gamma   90.00
#
_symmetry.space_group_name_H-M   'P 1'
#
loop_
_entity.id
_entity.type
_entity.pdbx_description
1 polymer ?
#
loop_
_entity_poly.entity_id
_entity_poly.type
_entity_poly.pdbx_seq_one_letter_code
_entity_poly.pdbx_strand_id
1 'polypeptide(L)'
;MTDLIYTHISMQIQAIDRAAPILPMMPTTPERATHDYIRHGTTSLFAAFDMASSSVIAQHFRRHRHQEFLRSLELIDDAVPKSLDLQLVLDNYATGKPPKVKE
;
A
#
# COMPACT_ATOMS: atom_id res chain seq x y z
N MET A 1 -16.28 11.76 19.61
CA MET A 1 -15.04 12.36 19.09
C MET A 1 -14.52 11.34 18.10
N THR A 2 -14.66 11.65 16.81
CA THR A 2 -14.43 10.72 15.69
C THR A 2 -12.98 10.81 15.26
N ASP A 3 -12.26 9.69 15.27
CA ASP A 3 -10.90 9.63 14.74
C ASP A 3 -10.97 9.26 13.26
N LEU A 4 -10.41 10.14 12.42
CA LEU A 4 -10.37 9.95 10.97
C LEU A 4 -9.18 9.07 10.62
N ILE A 5 -9.44 7.87 10.10
CA ILE A 5 -8.41 6.95 9.62
C ILE A 5 -8.41 6.94 8.10
N TYR A 6 -7.36 7.51 7.51
CA TYR A 6 -7.18 7.55 6.07
C TYR A 6 -6.53 6.26 5.58
N THR A 7 -7.20 5.52 4.69
CA THR A 7 -6.65 4.28 4.12
C THR A 7 -6.20 4.50 2.68
N HIS A 8 -4.91 4.33 2.42
CA HIS A 8 -4.30 4.40 1.10
C HIS A 8 -4.07 2.98 0.55
N ILE A 9 -4.51 2.73 -0.68
CA ILE A 9 -4.40 1.42 -1.31
C ILE A 9 -3.56 1.55 -2.59
N SER A 10 -2.31 1.12 -2.51
CA SER A 10 -1.44 1.06 -3.69
C SER A 10 -1.55 -0.31 -4.33
N MET A 11 -2.29 -0.36 -5.44
CA MET A 11 -2.32 -1.52 -6.32
C MET A 11 -0.99 -1.55 -7.08
N GLN A 12 -0.15 -2.54 -6.76
CA GLN A 12 0.97 -2.96 -7.61
C GLN A 12 2.32 -2.22 -7.40
N ILE A 13 2.86 -2.23 -6.17
CA ILE A 13 4.25 -1.83 -5.89
C ILE A 13 5.21 -2.87 -6.47
N GLN A 14 5.98 -2.47 -7.49
CA GLN A 14 6.97 -3.33 -8.13
C GLN A 14 8.34 -3.19 -7.47
N ALA A 15 8.96 -4.33 -7.16
CA ALA A 15 10.37 -4.38 -6.79
C ALA A 15 11.20 -4.46 -8.08
N ILE A 16 11.85 -3.36 -8.42
CA ILE A 16 12.69 -3.19 -9.60
C ILE A 16 14.13 -3.09 -9.14
N ASP A 17 14.98 -3.97 -9.66
CA ASP A 17 16.43 -3.85 -9.50
C ASP A 17 17.11 -3.69 -10.86
N ARG A 18 18.28 -3.06 -10.91
CA ARG A 18 19.03 -2.88 -12.15
C ARG A 18 19.75 -4.18 -12.49
N ALA A 19 19.74 -4.55 -13.77
CA ALA A 19 20.38 -5.79 -14.22
C ALA A 19 21.91 -5.75 -14.12
N ALA A 20 22.53 -4.56 -14.12
CA ALA A 20 23.97 -4.38 -14.00
C ALA A 20 24.32 -3.35 -12.91
N PRO A 21 25.43 -3.53 -12.18
CA PRO A 21 25.89 -2.59 -11.18
C PRO A 21 26.30 -1.27 -11.83
N ILE A 22 26.01 -0.16 -11.14
CA ILE A 22 26.47 1.17 -11.55
C ILE A 22 27.98 1.21 -11.31
N LEU A 23 28.74 1.39 -12.39
CA LEU A 23 30.19 1.50 -12.31
C LEU A 23 30.58 2.88 -11.75
N PRO A 24 31.71 2.98 -11.02
CA PRO A 24 32.22 4.26 -10.54
C PRO A 24 32.37 5.26 -11.68
N MET A 25 31.87 6.48 -11.50
CA MET A 25 31.98 7.55 -12.48
C MET A 25 33.45 7.95 -12.63
N MET A 26 33.99 7.81 -13.85
CA MET A 26 35.34 8.27 -14.18
C MET A 26 35.31 9.77 -14.53
N PRO A 27 36.33 10.56 -14.16
CA PRO A 27 36.43 11.96 -14.56
C PRO A 27 36.25 12.10 -16.09
N THR A 28 35.45 13.07 -16.53
CA THR A 28 35.09 13.35 -17.93
C THR A 28 34.13 12.37 -18.62
N THR A 29 33.65 11.31 -17.93
CA THR A 29 32.68 10.36 -18.49
C THR A 29 31.33 10.45 -17.77
N PRO A 30 30.21 10.67 -18.48
CA PRO A 30 28.88 10.67 -17.86
C PRO A 30 28.52 9.26 -17.34
N GLU A 31 27.79 9.22 -16.23
CA GLU A 31 27.31 7.98 -15.62
C GLU A 31 26.48 7.17 -16.63
N ARG A 32 26.80 5.88 -16.77
CA ARG A 32 26.07 4.97 -17.64
C ARG A 32 25.27 4.01 -16.77
N ALA A 33 23.95 4.11 -16.84
CA ALA A 33 23.05 3.16 -16.22
C ALA A 33 22.39 2.32 -17.33
N THR A 34 22.46 0.99 -17.25
CA THR A 34 21.81 0.09 -18.22
C THR A 34 20.30 0.23 -18.11
N HIS A 35 19.59 0.36 -19.24
CA HIS A 35 18.13 0.48 -19.26
C HIS A 35 17.41 -0.80 -18.77
N ASP A 36 18.10 -1.92 -18.78
CA ASP A 36 17.57 -3.22 -18.38
C ASP A 36 17.39 -3.33 -16.87
N TYR A 37 16.24 -3.88 -16.48
CA TYR A 37 15.86 -4.10 -15.08
C TYR A 37 15.31 -5.51 -14.88
N ILE A 38 15.53 -6.04 -13.68
CA ILE A 38 15.00 -7.32 -13.23
C ILE A 38 13.74 -7.06 -12.42
N ARG A 39 12.65 -7.74 -12.79
CA ARG A 39 11.39 -7.70 -12.05
C ARG A 39 11.40 -8.76 -10.96
N HIS A 40 11.45 -8.33 -9.70
CA HIS A 40 11.36 -9.22 -8.54
C HIS A 40 9.92 -9.56 -8.14
N GLY A 41 8.96 -9.15 -8.97
CA GLY A 41 7.53 -9.32 -8.75
C GLY A 41 6.90 -8.06 -8.16
N THR A 42 5.64 -8.22 -7.79
CA THR A 42 4.80 -7.12 -7.34
C THR A 42 4.14 -7.48 -6.01
N THR A 43 4.13 -6.54 -5.07
CA THR A 43 3.30 -6.60 -3.87
C THR A 43 2.24 -5.50 -3.88
N SER A 44 1.13 -5.75 -3.22
CA SER A 44 0.12 -4.72 -2.91
C SER A 44 0.32 -4.24 -1.50
N LEU A 45 0.14 -2.94 -1.27
CA LEU A 45 0.27 -2.31 0.04
C LEU A 45 -1.09 -1.73 0.45
N PHE A 46 -1.53 -2.10 1.64
CA PHE A 46 -2.63 -1.46 2.34
C PHE A 46 -2.04 -0.71 3.51
N ALA A 47 -2.31 0.59 3.61
CA ALA A 47 -1.86 1.41 4.71
C ALA A 47 -3.02 2.24 5.25
N ALA A 48 -3.26 2.17 6.55
CA ALA A 48 -4.18 3.00 7.28
C ALA A 48 -3.38 3.97 8.15
N PHE A 49 -3.64 5.26 7.98
CA PHE A 49 -3.04 6.33 8.74
C PHE A 49 -4.07 6.92 9.70
N ASP A 50 -3.77 6.84 10.98
CA ASP A 50 -4.51 7.53 12.02
C ASP A 50 -3.93 8.92 12.24
N MET A 51 -4.73 9.95 11.96
CA MET A 51 -4.28 11.34 12.13
C MET A 51 -4.16 11.73 13.61
N ALA A 52 -4.94 11.12 14.51
CA ALA A 52 -4.97 11.49 15.93
C ALA A 52 -3.70 11.00 16.64
N SER A 53 -3.30 9.75 16.40
CA SER A 53 -2.07 9.18 16.97
C SER A 53 -0.83 9.39 16.09
N SER A 54 -0.98 9.88 14.85
CA SER A 54 0.07 9.90 13.83
C SER A 54 0.69 8.51 13.54
N SER A 55 -0.06 7.45 13.82
CA SER A 55 0.35 6.07 13.58
C SER A 55 -0.03 5.60 12.18
N VAL A 56 0.82 4.77 11.58
CA VAL A 56 0.54 4.10 10.31
C VAL A 56 0.51 2.60 10.55
N ILE A 57 -0.61 1.98 10.22
CA ILE A 57 -0.76 0.52 10.17
C ILE A 57 -0.65 0.11 8.70
N ALA A 58 0.37 -0.66 8.35
CA ALA A 58 0.60 -1.07 6.97
C ALA A 58 0.77 -2.59 6.84
N GLN A 59 0.18 -3.17 5.80
CA GLN A 59 0.31 -4.58 5.48
C GLN A 59 0.50 -4.80 3.98
N HIS A 60 1.44 -5.68 3.65
CA HIS A 60 1.72 -6.09 2.28
C HIS A 60 1.07 -7.44 1.95
N PHE A 61 0.52 -7.56 0.74
CA PHE A 61 0.00 -8.82 0.23
C PHE A 61 0.52 -9.10 -1.17
N ARG A 62 0.81 -10.38 -1.44
CA ARG A 62 1.26 -10.84 -2.77
C ARG A 62 0.22 -10.61 -3.86
N ARG A 63 -1.07 -10.59 -3.52
CA ARG A 63 -2.17 -10.39 -4.48
C ARG A 63 -3.13 -9.33 -3.97
N HIS A 64 -3.72 -8.61 -4.92
CA HIS A 64 -4.74 -7.60 -4.67
C HIS A 64 -6.13 -8.21 -4.90
N ARG A 65 -6.74 -8.84 -3.88
CA ARG A 65 -8.14 -9.28 -3.95
C ARG A 65 -8.91 -8.77 -2.74
N HIS A 66 -10.23 -8.91 -2.84
CA HIS A 66 -11.16 -8.47 -1.81
C HIS A 66 -10.91 -9.16 -0.45
N GLN A 67 -10.45 -10.41 -0.43
CA GLN A 67 -10.15 -11.12 0.82
C GLN A 67 -8.97 -10.51 1.59
N GLU A 68 -7.94 -10.06 0.87
CA GLU A 68 -6.82 -9.33 1.46
C GLU A 68 -7.28 -7.97 2.01
N PHE A 69 -8.20 -7.30 1.31
CA PHE A 69 -8.80 -6.05 1.80
C PHE A 69 -9.60 -6.25 3.08
N LEU A 70 -10.48 -7.25 3.17
CA LEU A 70 -11.23 -7.55 4.39
C LEU A 70 -10.32 -7.82 5.59
N ARG A 71 -9.26 -8.62 5.40
CA ARG A 71 -8.27 -8.87 6.46
C ARG A 71 -7.54 -7.61 6.92
N SER A 72 -7.31 -6.66 6.01
CA SER A 72 -6.73 -5.37 6.39
C SER A 72 -7.71 -4.53 7.23
N LEU A 73 -9.02 -4.61 6.98
CA LEU A 73 -10.04 -3.95 7.78
C LEU A 73 -10.16 -4.56 9.18
N GLU A 74 -10.12 -5.89 9.30
CA GLU A 74 -10.12 -6.58 10.59
C GLU A 74 -8.95 -6.13 11.47
N LEU A 75 -7.75 -5.97 10.89
CA LEU A 75 -6.58 -5.46 11.61
C LEU A 75 -6.73 -4.01 12.08
N ILE A 76 -7.41 -3.18 11.30
CA ILE A 76 -7.69 -1.79 11.69
C ILE A 76 -8.72 -1.79 12.83
N ASP A 77 -9.76 -2.61 12.73
CA ASP A 77 -10.79 -2.74 13.78
C ASP A 77 -10.19 -3.22 15.12
N ASP A 78 -9.28 -4.19 15.08
CA ASP A 78 -8.58 -4.68 16.27
C ASP A 78 -7.60 -3.65 16.86
N ALA A 79 -7.01 -2.80 16.02
CA ALA A 79 -6.05 -1.78 16.46
C ALA A 79 -6.73 -0.53 17.04
N VAL A 80 -7.98 -0.26 16.67
CA VAL A 80 -8.72 0.93 17.08
C VAL A 80 -9.54 0.65 18.34
N PRO A 81 -9.45 1.50 19.38
CA PRO A 81 -10.30 1.37 20.56
C PRO A 81 -11.79 1.39 20.19
N LYS A 82 -12.56 0.39 20.68
CA LYS A 82 -14.01 0.22 20.41
C LYS A 82 -14.91 1.38 20.83
N SER A 83 -14.36 2.36 21.57
CA SER A 83 -15.05 3.58 21.97
C SER A 83 -15.07 4.66 20.89
N LEU A 84 -14.34 4.45 19.78
CA LEU A 84 -14.17 5.42 18.70
C LEU A 84 -14.93 4.96 17.47
N ASP A 85 -15.56 5.91 16.78
CA ASP A 85 -16.18 5.67 15.49
C ASP A 85 -15.11 5.73 14.40
N LEU A 86 -14.93 4.62 13.68
CA LEU A 86 -13.98 4.51 12.58
C LEU A 86 -14.51 5.17 11.31
N GLN A 87 -13.87 6.25 10.86
CA GLN A 87 -14.15 6.83 9.54
C GLN A 87 -13.08 6.41 8.54
N LEU A 88 -13.45 5.56 7.58
CA LEU A 88 -12.58 5.13 6.49
C LEU A 88 -12.73 6.04 5.27
N VAL A 89 -11.64 6.70 4.88
CA VAL A 89 -11.51 7.34 3.58
C VAL A 89 -10.61 6.48 2.72
N LEU A 90 -11.18 5.90 1.66
CA LEU A 90 -10.45 5.07 0.70
C LEU A 90 -10.09 5.91 -0.53
N ASP A 91 -8.86 5.77 -1.01
CA ASP A 91 -8.56 6.17 -2.39
C ASP A 91 -9.22 5.20 -3.37
N ASN A 92 -9.24 5.57 -4.65
CA ASN A 92 -10.04 5.02 -5.75
C ASN A 92 -9.98 3.48 -5.91
N TYR A 93 -10.59 2.77 -4.97
CA TYR A 93 -10.71 1.32 -4.95
C TYR A 93 -11.93 0.97 -5.79
N ALA A 94 -11.68 0.58 -7.03
CA ALA A 94 -12.70 -0.06 -7.86
C ALA A 94 -12.99 -1.46 -7.28
N THR A 95 -13.77 -1.53 -6.20
CA THR A 95 -14.61 -2.70 -5.94
C THR A 95 -15.55 -2.78 -7.13
N GLY A 96 -15.26 -3.64 -8.11
CA GLY A 96 -16.27 -3.97 -9.11
C GLY A 96 -17.55 -4.35 -8.36
N LYS A 97 -18.64 -3.59 -8.57
CA LYS A 97 -19.89 -3.62 -7.80
C LYS A 97 -20.22 -5.02 -7.26
N PRO A 98 -20.01 -5.32 -5.97
CA PRO A 98 -20.67 -6.47 -5.36
C PRO A 98 -22.17 -6.13 -5.22
N PRO A 99 -23.08 -7.10 -5.39
CA PRO A 99 -24.50 -6.86 -5.16
C PRO A 99 -24.71 -6.40 -3.70
N LYS A 100 -25.44 -5.28 -3.57
CA LYS A 100 -25.83 -4.57 -2.34
C LYS A 100 -25.74 -5.42 -1.06
N VAL A 101 -24.85 -5.05 -0.16
CA VAL A 101 -24.93 -5.46 1.25
C VAL A 101 -26.12 -4.71 1.88
N LYS A 102 -27.02 -5.46 2.52
CA LYS A 102 -28.22 -4.95 3.21
C LYS A 102 -27.86 -4.39 4.59
N GLU A 103 -28.73 -3.48 5.03
CA GLU A 103 -28.78 -2.72 6.29
C GLU A 103 -28.35 -3.47 7.55
#